data_AF-A0A847XUN8-F1
#
_entry.id   AF-A0A847XUN8-F1
#
_cell.length_a   1.000
_cell.length_b   1.000
_cell.length_c   1.000
_cell.angle_alpha   90.00
_cell.angle_beta   90.00
_cell.angle_gamma   90.00
#
_symmetry.space_group_name_H-M   'P 1'
#
loop_
_entity.id
_entity.type
_entity.pdbx_description
1 polymer ?
#
loop_
_entity_poly.entity_id
_entity_poly.type
_entity_poly.pdbx_seq_one_letter_code
_entity_poly.pdbx_strand_id
1 'polypeptide(L)'
;MKSLLKEIGQSPEGNKFDMAKHILCHLPHFMDAYQNQNYYVCSHDGMALAEFYRSNQRNWNFETAKVIFFLISREAFLPAFQVMVNHALSQIELPENDMNWRRFDPQEKTSLMKFIYQRDLSKYGLNDTDEILSRNFAAFSMIFRDETFEDTIIGPDTSLNKNFFRSVTDTISYCEMQYEIQKIMSIKKHVKYIQIEPANDTFVCPACREAAEKLYSIDALPEIPVKECTSEIGCRCKIRVIV
;
A
#
# COMPACT_ATOMS: atom_id res chain seq x y z
N MET A 1 -6.46 -10.52 25.21
CA MET A 1 -7.53 -11.52 24.96
C MET A 1 -6.98 -12.91 24.67
N LYS A 2 -6.24 -13.15 23.57
CA LYS A 2 -5.67 -14.49 23.30
C LYS A 2 -4.74 -15.01 24.42
N SER A 3 -3.94 -14.12 25.02
CA SER A 3 -3.12 -14.42 26.20
C SER A 3 -3.96 -14.82 27.42
N LEU A 4 -4.98 -14.03 27.76
CA LEU A 4 -5.89 -14.28 28.88
C LEU A 4 -6.67 -15.61 28.73
N LEU A 5 -7.11 -15.95 27.51
CA LEU A 5 -7.76 -17.25 27.25
C LEU A 5 -6.80 -18.42 27.48
N LYS A 6 -5.53 -18.27 27.08
CA LYS A 6 -4.49 -19.26 27.32
C LYS A 6 -4.20 -19.45 28.82
N GLU A 7 -4.23 -18.37 29.60
CA GLU A 7 -4.06 -18.39 31.06
C GLU A 7 -5.18 -19.14 31.79
N ILE A 8 -6.41 -19.12 31.25
CA ILE A 8 -7.55 -19.89 31.79
C ILE A 8 -7.73 -21.27 31.12
N GLY A 9 -6.75 -21.73 30.34
CA GLY A 9 -6.77 -23.04 29.69
C GLY A 9 -7.81 -23.19 28.57
N GLN A 10 -8.25 -22.09 27.97
CA GLN A 10 -9.24 -22.06 26.89
C GLN A 10 -8.58 -21.74 25.54
N SER A 11 -9.08 -22.35 24.47
CA SER A 11 -8.66 -22.05 23.10
C SER A 11 -9.30 -20.74 22.62
N PRO A 12 -8.58 -19.91 21.83
CA PRO A 12 -9.15 -18.71 21.23
C PRO A 12 -10.02 -19.06 20.03
N GLU A 13 -11.26 -19.47 20.30
CA GLU A 13 -12.29 -19.75 19.30
C GLU A 13 -13.43 -18.73 19.37
N GLY A 14 -14.04 -18.43 18.22
CA GLY A 14 -15.14 -17.46 18.11
C GLY A 14 -14.71 -16.02 17.82
N ASN A 15 -15.68 -15.11 17.80
CA ASN A 15 -15.42 -13.68 17.57
C ASN A 15 -14.93 -13.02 18.89
N LYS A 16 -14.49 -11.75 18.82
CA LYS A 16 -13.98 -11.01 19.99
C LYS A 16 -14.99 -10.95 21.15
N PHE A 17 -16.28 -10.90 20.85
CA PHE A 17 -17.34 -10.85 21.86
C PHE A 17 -17.48 -12.18 22.59
N ASP A 18 -17.48 -13.30 21.86
CA ASP A 18 -17.53 -14.65 22.44
C ASP A 18 -16.32 -14.90 23.35
N MET A 19 -15.13 -14.55 22.86
CA MET A 19 -13.88 -14.61 23.61
C MET A 19 -13.94 -13.79 24.90
N ALA A 20 -14.47 -12.57 24.85
CA ALA A 20 -14.63 -11.71 26.03
C ALA A 20 -15.61 -12.32 27.04
N LYS A 21 -16.75 -12.87 26.58
CA LYS A 21 -17.72 -13.55 27.43
C LYS A 21 -17.10 -14.76 28.14
N HIS A 22 -16.31 -15.57 27.43
CA HIS A 22 -15.61 -16.71 28.02
C HIS A 22 -14.61 -16.30 29.10
N ILE A 23 -13.85 -15.23 28.88
CA ILE A 23 -12.92 -14.68 29.87
C ILE A 23 -13.68 -14.22 31.12
N LEU A 24 -14.76 -13.45 30.94
CA LEU A 24 -15.56 -12.92 32.06
C LEU A 24 -16.25 -14.02 32.88
N CYS A 25 -16.64 -15.14 32.28
CA CYS A 25 -17.18 -16.29 33.01
C CYS A 25 -16.15 -16.94 33.94
N HIS A 26 -14.87 -16.99 33.56
CA HIS A 26 -13.82 -17.65 34.33
C HIS A 26 -13.09 -16.71 35.29
N LEU A 27 -13.05 -15.41 34.97
CA LEU A 27 -12.38 -14.38 35.76
C LEU A 27 -13.36 -13.23 36.06
N PRO A 28 -14.43 -13.47 36.86
CA PRO A 28 -15.49 -12.49 37.06
C PRO A 28 -15.00 -11.20 37.75
N HIS A 29 -13.92 -11.28 38.54
CA HIS A 29 -13.28 -10.14 39.20
C HIS A 29 -12.70 -9.11 38.21
N PHE A 30 -12.52 -9.44 36.93
CA PHE A 30 -12.18 -8.43 35.92
C PHE A 30 -13.25 -7.34 35.81
N MET A 31 -14.52 -7.66 36.14
CA MET A 31 -15.59 -6.67 36.18
C MET A 31 -15.40 -5.64 37.29
N ASP A 32 -14.65 -5.96 38.35
CA ASP A 32 -14.39 -5.03 39.45
C ASP A 32 -13.53 -3.85 39.00
N ALA A 33 -12.60 -4.07 38.06
CA ALA A 33 -11.81 -3.01 37.43
C ALA A 33 -12.67 -2.03 36.60
N TYR A 34 -13.90 -2.43 36.29
CA TYR A 34 -14.84 -1.71 35.44
C TYR A 34 -16.02 -1.12 36.23
N GLN A 35 -16.20 -1.49 37.51
CA GLN A 35 -17.37 -1.12 38.35
C GLN A 35 -17.53 0.39 38.63
N ASN A 36 -16.56 1.23 38.30
CA ASN A 36 -16.62 2.68 38.48
C ASN A 36 -16.28 3.47 37.21
N GLN A 37 -16.39 2.84 36.05
CA GLN A 37 -16.17 3.52 34.76
C GLN A 37 -17.51 3.79 34.08
N ASN A 38 -17.59 4.94 33.42
CA ASN A 38 -18.73 5.27 32.58
C ASN A 38 -18.54 4.63 31.21
N TYR A 39 -19.45 3.71 30.86
CA TYR A 39 -19.52 3.12 29.52
C TYR A 39 -20.57 3.82 28.70
N TYR A 40 -20.19 4.22 27.50
CA TYR A 40 -21.11 4.76 26.52
C TYR A 40 -21.42 3.64 25.52
N VAL A 41 -22.70 3.31 25.40
CA VAL A 41 -23.21 2.41 24.37
C VAL A 41 -23.78 3.29 23.26
N CYS A 42 -23.40 2.99 22.02
CA CYS A 42 -23.99 3.67 20.87
C CYS A 42 -25.49 3.40 20.85
N SER A 43 -26.32 4.44 20.80
CA SER A 43 -27.77 4.28 20.66
C SER A 43 -28.11 3.62 19.32
N HIS A 44 -29.32 3.07 19.18
CA HIS A 44 -29.78 2.56 17.89
C HIS A 44 -29.70 3.62 16.78
N ASP A 45 -30.07 4.86 17.07
CA ASP A 45 -29.96 5.97 16.13
C ASP A 45 -28.49 6.27 15.77
N GLY A 46 -27.60 6.21 16.76
CA GLY A 46 -26.16 6.37 16.53
C GLY A 46 -25.57 5.25 15.68
N MET A 47 -26.01 4.00 15.88
CA MET A 47 -25.61 2.86 15.06
C MET A 47 -26.10 3.02 13.61
N ALA A 48 -27.38 3.37 13.42
CA ALA A 48 -27.96 3.61 12.10
C ALA A 48 -27.22 4.75 11.37
N LEU A 49 -26.89 5.84 12.08
CA LEU A 49 -26.09 6.95 11.54
C LEU A 49 -24.68 6.50 11.15
N ALA A 50 -24.02 5.70 11.98
CA ALA A 50 -22.68 5.18 11.71
C ALA A 50 -22.67 4.22 10.51
N GLU A 51 -23.68 3.35 10.38
CA GLU A 51 -23.85 2.45 9.23
C GLU A 51 -24.14 3.23 7.95
N PHE A 52 -25.04 4.21 8.01
CA PHE A 52 -25.32 5.12 6.90
C PHE A 52 -24.05 5.86 6.45
N TYR A 53 -23.29 6.41 7.39
CA TYR A 53 -22.00 7.05 7.11
C TYR A 53 -21.03 6.07 6.45
N ARG A 54 -20.84 4.86 7.00
CA ARG A 54 -19.96 3.83 6.41
C ARG A 54 -20.38 3.43 5.00
N SER A 55 -21.67 3.29 4.74
CA SER A 55 -22.19 2.96 3.41
C SER A 55 -21.92 4.09 2.41
N ASN A 56 -22.22 5.33 2.78
CA ASN A 56 -21.94 6.50 1.96
C ASN A 56 -20.45 6.68 1.71
N GLN A 57 -19.63 6.42 2.73
CA GLN A 57 -18.18 6.48 2.64
C GLN A 57 -17.65 5.50 1.60
N ARG A 58 -18.13 4.25 1.62
CA ARG A 58 -17.76 3.24 0.62
C ARG A 58 -18.16 3.66 -0.79
N ASN A 59 -19.39 4.14 -0.97
CA ASN A 59 -19.87 4.60 -2.27
C ASN A 59 -19.04 5.77 -2.78
N TRP A 60 -18.69 6.71 -1.89
CA TRP A 60 -17.92 7.88 -2.26
C TRP A 60 -16.46 7.56 -2.56
N ASN A 61 -15.83 6.65 -1.80
CA ASN A 61 -14.51 6.10 -2.12
C ASN A 61 -14.54 5.48 -3.53
N PHE A 62 -15.59 4.70 -3.82
CA PHE A 62 -15.76 4.06 -5.12
C PHE A 62 -15.88 5.03 -6.29
N GLU A 63 -16.76 6.02 -6.18
CA GLU A 63 -16.91 7.02 -7.24
C GLU A 63 -15.67 7.90 -7.40
N THR A 64 -15.01 8.27 -6.30
CA THR A 64 -13.76 9.03 -6.33
C THR A 64 -12.67 8.24 -7.05
N ALA A 65 -12.53 6.97 -6.73
CA ALA A 65 -11.48 6.15 -7.28
C ALA A 65 -11.73 5.78 -8.75
N LYS A 66 -12.98 5.66 -9.23
CA LYS A 66 -13.30 5.64 -10.67
C LYS A 66 -12.81 6.89 -11.39
N VAL A 67 -13.05 8.08 -10.82
CA VAL A 67 -12.60 9.35 -11.39
C VAL A 67 -11.07 9.40 -11.44
N ILE A 68 -10.39 9.01 -10.36
CA ILE A 68 -8.92 8.92 -10.31
C ILE A 68 -8.41 7.97 -11.39
N PHE A 69 -8.96 6.76 -11.49
CA PHE A 69 -8.55 5.79 -12.49
C PHE A 69 -8.77 6.28 -13.92
N PHE A 70 -9.90 6.94 -14.19
CA PHE A 70 -10.17 7.58 -15.48
C PHE A 70 -9.12 8.66 -15.80
N LEU A 71 -8.78 9.52 -14.84
CA LEU A 71 -7.75 10.55 -15.03
C LEU A 71 -6.37 9.94 -15.29
N ILE A 72 -6.01 8.88 -14.56
CA ILE A 72 -4.76 8.13 -14.77
C ILE A 72 -4.71 7.52 -16.17
N SER A 73 -5.81 6.95 -16.66
CA SER A 73 -5.89 6.38 -18.01
C SER A 73 -5.67 7.40 -19.13
N ARG A 74 -5.73 8.70 -18.80
CA ARG A 74 -5.45 9.85 -19.67
C ARG A 74 -4.14 10.55 -19.34
N GLU A 75 -3.30 9.95 -18.48
CA GLU A 75 -2.06 10.50 -17.95
C GLU A 75 -2.24 11.87 -17.26
N ALA A 76 -3.46 12.16 -16.78
CA ALA A 76 -3.80 13.39 -16.06
C ALA A 76 -3.52 13.26 -14.56
N PHE A 77 -2.26 13.01 -14.20
CA PHE A 77 -1.87 12.68 -12.82
C PHE A 77 -2.07 13.83 -11.82
N LEU A 78 -1.80 15.08 -12.22
CA LEU A 78 -1.99 16.22 -11.33
C LEU A 78 -3.46 16.37 -10.90
N PRO A 79 -4.44 16.39 -11.84
CA PRO A 79 -5.85 16.29 -11.48
C PRO A 79 -6.19 15.07 -10.62
N ALA A 80 -5.62 13.89 -10.91
CA ALA A 80 -5.87 12.67 -10.13
C ALA A 80 -5.42 12.83 -8.66
N PHE A 81 -4.23 13.37 -8.42
CA PHE A 81 -3.75 13.69 -7.08
C PHE A 81 -4.61 14.75 -6.39
N GLN A 82 -5.06 15.79 -7.11
CA GLN A 82 -5.95 16.82 -6.54
C GLN A 82 -7.28 16.23 -6.09
N VAL A 83 -7.87 15.32 -6.87
CA VAL A 83 -9.08 14.58 -6.48
C VAL A 83 -8.82 13.77 -5.21
N MET A 84 -7.70 13.05 -5.13
CA MET A 84 -7.34 12.28 -3.93
C MET A 84 -7.12 13.15 -2.69
N VAL A 85 -6.41 14.27 -2.81
CA VAL A 85 -6.17 15.22 -1.71
C VAL A 85 -7.49 15.79 -1.21
N ASN A 86 -8.34 16.25 -2.13
CA ASN A 86 -9.65 16.80 -1.76
C ASN A 86 -10.50 15.75 -1.05
N HIS A 87 -10.54 14.52 -1.59
CA HIS A 87 -11.24 13.40 -0.98
C HIS A 87 -10.73 13.09 0.42
N ALA A 88 -9.41 12.99 0.61
CA ALA A 88 -8.80 12.74 1.91
C ALA A 88 -9.12 13.85 2.91
N LEU A 89 -8.99 15.13 2.52
CA LEU A 89 -9.26 16.28 3.39
C LEU A 89 -10.73 16.43 3.79
N SER A 90 -11.64 15.88 3.00
CA SER A 90 -13.07 15.88 3.29
C SER A 90 -13.53 14.73 4.19
N GLN A 91 -12.64 13.79 4.53
CA GLN A 91 -12.94 12.73 5.50
C GLN A 91 -12.99 13.26 6.93
N ILE A 92 -13.93 12.75 7.73
CA ILE A 92 -14.01 13.06 9.18
C ILE A 92 -12.77 12.50 9.88
N GLU A 93 -12.41 11.27 9.56
CA GLU A 93 -11.18 10.63 10.00
C GLU A 93 -10.20 10.66 8.84
N LEU A 94 -9.13 11.45 8.98
CA LEU A 94 -8.00 11.29 8.09
C LEU A 94 -7.45 9.89 8.34
N PRO A 95 -7.20 9.08 7.29
CA PRO A 95 -6.50 7.82 7.45
C PRO A 95 -5.23 8.09 8.26
N GLU A 96 -4.94 7.28 9.27
CA GLU A 96 -3.71 7.35 10.09
C GLU A 96 -2.42 7.12 9.27
N ASN A 97 -2.50 7.15 7.94
CA ASN A 97 -1.36 7.08 7.06
C ASN A 97 -0.41 8.25 7.35
N ASP A 98 0.90 7.98 7.26
CA ASP A 98 2.01 8.94 7.45
C ASP A 98 1.97 10.18 6.53
N MET A 99 0.96 10.32 5.68
CA MET A 99 0.84 11.39 4.70
C MET A 99 0.03 12.55 5.26
N ASN A 100 0.70 13.68 5.50
CA ASN A 100 0.04 14.93 5.85
C ASN A 100 -0.61 15.55 4.60
N TRP A 101 -1.85 15.16 4.30
CA TRP A 101 -2.61 15.64 3.14
C TRP A 101 -2.76 17.16 3.06
N ARG A 102 -2.66 17.88 4.18
CA ARG A 102 -2.70 19.35 4.21
C ARG A 102 -1.41 20.00 3.70
N ARG A 103 -0.30 19.27 3.75
CA ARG A 103 1.03 19.72 3.28
C ARG A 103 1.50 18.96 2.05
N PHE A 104 0.67 18.07 1.52
CA PHE A 104 1.01 17.29 0.35
C PHE A 104 1.06 18.18 -0.89
N ASP A 105 2.16 18.12 -1.64
CA ASP A 105 2.31 18.80 -2.93
C ASP A 105 2.09 17.80 -4.09
N PRO A 106 0.94 17.90 -4.80
CA PRO A 106 0.67 17.07 -5.98
C PRO A 106 1.69 17.22 -7.12
N GLN A 107 2.36 18.37 -7.23
CA GLN A 107 3.28 18.61 -8.34
C GLN A 107 4.53 17.74 -8.21
N GLU A 108 5.10 17.65 -7.01
CA GLU A 108 6.26 16.80 -6.73
C GLU A 108 5.99 15.33 -7.10
N LYS A 109 4.80 14.82 -6.77
CA LYS A 109 4.43 13.43 -7.08
C LYS A 109 4.06 13.20 -8.54
N THR A 110 3.54 14.22 -9.23
CA THR A 110 3.20 14.13 -10.66
C THR A 110 4.43 13.81 -11.52
N SER A 111 5.60 14.38 -11.22
CA SER A 111 6.82 14.05 -11.95
C SER A 111 7.23 12.58 -11.82
N LEU A 112 6.93 11.95 -10.69
CA LEU A 112 7.30 10.56 -10.42
C LEU A 112 6.47 9.60 -11.24
N MET A 113 5.18 9.91 -11.43
CA MET A 113 4.27 9.06 -12.22
C MET A 113 4.76 8.87 -13.67
N LYS A 114 5.60 9.75 -14.20
CA LYS A 114 6.20 9.58 -15.53
C LYS A 114 7.12 8.36 -15.61
N PHE A 115 7.75 7.94 -14.51
CA PHE A 115 8.59 6.74 -14.48
C PHE A 115 7.80 5.46 -14.73
N ILE A 116 6.52 5.44 -14.33
CA ILE A 116 5.64 4.29 -14.55
C ILE A 116 5.54 3.94 -16.03
N TYR A 117 5.46 4.95 -16.90
CA TYR A 117 5.31 4.77 -18.35
C TYR A 117 6.64 4.60 -19.10
N GLN A 118 7.77 4.80 -18.41
CA GLN A 118 9.11 4.53 -18.94
C GLN A 118 9.59 3.11 -18.66
N ARG A 119 8.95 2.40 -17.72
CA ARG A 119 9.37 1.05 -17.34
C ARG A 119 9.20 0.07 -18.51
N ASP A 120 10.24 -0.67 -18.87
CA ASP A 120 10.12 -1.80 -19.79
C ASP A 120 9.40 -2.98 -19.12
N LEU A 121 8.28 -3.41 -19.71
CA LEU A 121 7.44 -4.51 -19.22
C LEU A 121 7.48 -5.76 -20.12
N SER A 122 8.32 -5.76 -21.16
CA SER A 122 8.41 -6.87 -22.13
C SER A 122 8.70 -8.22 -21.48
N LYS A 123 9.44 -8.24 -20.37
CA LYS A 123 9.77 -9.46 -19.60
C LYS A 123 8.55 -10.17 -18.98
N TYR A 124 7.39 -9.51 -18.93
CA TYR A 124 6.15 -10.09 -18.37
C TYR A 124 5.27 -10.78 -19.42
N GLY A 125 5.58 -10.62 -20.71
CA GLY A 125 4.80 -11.22 -21.80
C GLY A 125 3.33 -10.77 -21.80
N LEU A 126 3.08 -9.52 -21.41
CA LEU A 126 1.75 -8.91 -21.48
C LEU A 126 1.43 -8.54 -22.93
N ASN A 127 0.15 -8.57 -23.29
CA ASN A 127 -0.31 -7.90 -24.52
C ASN A 127 -0.40 -6.38 -24.28
N ASP A 128 -0.52 -5.60 -25.36
CA ASP A 128 -0.54 -4.13 -25.28
C ASP A 128 -1.64 -3.60 -24.33
N THR A 129 -2.82 -4.22 -24.33
CA THR A 129 -3.94 -3.83 -23.46
C THR A 129 -3.60 -4.06 -21.99
N ASP A 130 -3.09 -5.25 -21.65
CA ASP A 130 -2.71 -5.62 -20.29
C ASP A 130 -1.51 -4.80 -19.80
N GLU A 131 -0.60 -4.43 -20.69
CA GLU A 131 0.54 -3.56 -20.37
C GLU A 131 0.08 -2.15 -19.99
N ILE A 132 -0.79 -1.53 -20.82
CA ILE A 132 -1.39 -0.23 -20.51
C ILE A 132 -2.18 -0.30 -19.20
N LEU A 133 -2.98 -1.35 -19.03
CA LEU A 133 -3.76 -1.55 -17.82
C LEU A 133 -2.86 -1.69 -16.60
N SER A 134 -1.78 -2.45 -16.69
CA SER A 134 -0.81 -2.63 -15.60
C SER A 134 -0.17 -1.29 -15.18
N ARG A 135 0.21 -0.45 -16.13
CA ARG A 135 0.74 0.90 -15.84
C ARG A 135 -0.30 1.77 -15.14
N ASN A 136 -1.53 1.75 -15.62
CA ASN A 136 -2.64 2.49 -14.99
C ASN A 136 -2.91 1.99 -13.57
N PHE A 137 -2.84 0.67 -13.33
CA PHE A 137 -2.97 0.08 -12.00
C PHE A 137 -1.82 0.48 -11.08
N ALA A 138 -0.58 0.43 -11.54
CA ALA A 138 0.57 0.88 -10.76
C ALA A 138 0.42 2.36 -10.36
N ALA A 139 0.05 3.23 -11.30
CA ALA A 139 -0.20 4.64 -11.01
C ALA A 139 -1.36 4.81 -10.01
N PHE A 140 -2.43 4.04 -10.20
CA PHE A 140 -3.58 4.07 -9.31
C PHE A 140 -3.21 3.67 -7.88
N SER A 141 -2.52 2.53 -7.68
CA SER A 141 -2.08 2.07 -6.36
C SER A 141 -1.11 3.03 -5.68
N MET A 142 -0.32 3.80 -6.44
CA MET A 142 0.54 4.84 -5.88
C MET A 142 -0.23 6.08 -5.40
N ILE A 143 -1.35 6.44 -6.04
CA ILE A 143 -2.21 7.56 -5.65
C ILE A 143 -3.17 7.12 -4.54
N PHE A 144 -3.79 5.95 -4.70
CA PHE A 144 -4.88 5.43 -3.91
C PHE A 144 -4.46 4.11 -3.26
N ARG A 145 -3.93 4.20 -2.03
CA ARG A 145 -3.33 3.08 -1.28
C ARG A 145 -4.36 2.14 -0.62
N ASP A 146 -5.55 2.02 -1.18
CA ASP A 146 -6.60 1.16 -0.63
C ASP A 146 -6.57 -0.21 -1.33
N GLU A 147 -6.09 -1.22 -0.60
CA GLU A 147 -5.98 -2.61 -1.07
C GLU A 147 -7.34 -3.21 -1.45
N THR A 148 -8.46 -2.71 -0.90
CA THR A 148 -9.79 -3.22 -1.21
C THR A 148 -10.31 -2.79 -2.59
N PHE A 149 -9.61 -1.85 -3.24
CA PHE A 149 -10.08 -1.24 -4.47
C PHE A 149 -9.72 -2.02 -5.74
N GLU A 150 -8.69 -2.88 -5.67
CA GLU A 150 -8.28 -3.72 -6.79
C GLU A 150 -9.44 -4.60 -7.28
N ASP A 151 -10.18 -5.20 -6.35
CA ASP A 151 -11.36 -6.04 -6.65
C ASP A 151 -12.51 -5.26 -7.31
N THR A 152 -12.57 -3.93 -7.13
CA THR A 152 -13.72 -3.12 -7.54
C THR A 152 -13.56 -2.50 -8.94
N ILE A 153 -12.32 -2.20 -9.37
CA ILE A 153 -12.07 -1.71 -10.75
C ILE A 153 -11.96 -2.87 -11.74
N ILE A 154 -11.23 -3.92 -11.36
CA ILE A 154 -10.92 -5.04 -12.26
C ILE A 154 -12.20 -5.81 -12.62
N GLY A 155 -13.20 -5.76 -11.74
CA GLY A 155 -14.43 -6.53 -11.87
C GLY A 155 -14.16 -8.02 -11.57
N PRO A 156 -15.13 -8.74 -11.02
CA PRO A 156 -14.95 -10.13 -10.59
C PRO A 156 -14.63 -11.10 -11.75
N ASP A 157 -14.96 -10.73 -12.99
CA ASP A 157 -14.84 -11.58 -14.16
C ASP A 157 -13.52 -11.43 -14.92
N THR A 158 -12.70 -10.42 -14.58
CA THR A 158 -11.41 -10.21 -15.24
C THR A 158 -10.35 -11.05 -14.54
N SER A 159 -10.07 -12.23 -15.10
CA SER A 159 -8.94 -13.05 -14.66
C SER A 159 -7.63 -12.42 -15.11
N LEU A 160 -7.08 -11.53 -14.28
CA LEU A 160 -5.72 -11.02 -14.48
C LEU A 160 -4.72 -12.12 -14.13
N ASN A 161 -3.78 -12.35 -15.04
CA ASN A 161 -2.76 -13.38 -14.83
C ASN A 161 -1.73 -12.95 -13.77
N LYS A 162 -0.95 -13.90 -13.25
CA LYS A 162 0.10 -13.59 -12.25
C LYS A 162 1.14 -12.58 -12.75
N ASN A 163 1.43 -12.57 -14.05
CA ASN A 163 2.40 -11.63 -14.64
C ASN A 163 1.89 -10.19 -14.59
N PHE A 164 0.57 -9.96 -14.67
CA PHE A 164 -0.04 -8.65 -14.48
C PHE A 164 0.32 -8.08 -13.10
N PHE A 165 -0.04 -8.77 -12.03
CA PHE A 165 0.24 -8.29 -10.66
C PHE A 165 1.75 -8.16 -10.41
N ARG A 166 2.55 -9.10 -10.92
CA ARG A 166 4.02 -9.03 -10.86
C ARG A 166 4.57 -7.77 -11.54
N SER A 167 3.99 -7.37 -12.67
CA SER A 167 4.37 -6.16 -13.40
C SER A 167 3.95 -4.89 -12.68
N VAL A 168 2.78 -4.87 -12.03
CA VAL A 168 2.31 -3.75 -11.20
C VAL A 168 3.29 -3.51 -10.05
N THR A 169 3.58 -4.53 -9.24
CA THR A 169 4.52 -4.41 -8.10
C THR A 169 5.91 -3.96 -8.52
N ASP A 170 6.43 -4.51 -9.63
CA ASP A 170 7.75 -4.13 -10.15
C ASP A 170 7.76 -2.68 -10.66
N THR A 171 6.66 -2.22 -11.26
CA THR A 171 6.53 -0.84 -11.77
C THR A 171 6.43 0.17 -10.63
N ILE A 172 5.68 -0.15 -9.57
CA ILE A 172 5.61 0.67 -8.35
C ILE A 172 7.01 0.78 -7.75
N SER A 173 7.70 -0.36 -7.56
CA SER A 173 9.05 -0.38 -7.00
C SER A 173 10.05 0.37 -7.89
N TYR A 174 9.94 0.27 -9.22
CA TYR A 174 10.72 1.06 -10.16
C TYR A 174 10.52 2.56 -9.94
N CYS A 175 9.27 3.02 -9.91
CA CYS A 175 8.96 4.42 -9.71
C CYS A 175 9.51 4.95 -8.38
N GLU A 176 9.35 4.21 -7.28
CA GLU A 176 9.88 4.58 -5.96
C GLU A 176 11.41 4.63 -5.96
N MET A 177 12.07 3.67 -6.59
CA MET A 177 13.52 3.62 -6.66
C MET A 177 14.12 4.73 -7.52
N GLN A 178 13.50 5.05 -8.66
CA GLN A 178 13.94 6.19 -9.47
C GLN A 178 13.85 7.50 -8.69
N TYR A 179 12.78 7.70 -7.92
CA TYR A 179 12.64 8.87 -7.06
C TYR A 179 13.71 8.93 -5.96
N GLU A 180 13.97 7.82 -5.27
CA GLU A 180 15.00 7.79 -4.24
C GLU A 180 16.41 8.00 -4.83
N ILE A 181 16.71 7.44 -6.01
CA ILE A 181 17.96 7.70 -6.72
C ILE A 181 18.10 9.20 -7.04
N GLN A 182 17.05 9.86 -7.51
CA GLN A 182 17.08 11.31 -7.77
C GLN A 182 17.41 12.12 -6.51
N LYS A 183 16.83 11.75 -5.36
CA LYS A 183 17.17 12.40 -4.08
C LYS A 183 18.63 12.17 -3.71
N ILE A 184 19.11 10.94 -3.78
CA ILE A 184 20.50 10.59 -3.44
C ILE A 184 21.48 11.33 -4.36
N MET A 185 21.16 11.47 -5.65
CA MET A 185 21.96 12.23 -6.61
C MET A 185 22.15 13.69 -6.19
N SER A 186 21.14 14.32 -5.57
CA SER A 186 21.24 15.71 -5.08
C SER A 186 22.25 15.89 -3.95
N ILE A 187 22.56 14.82 -3.21
CA ILE A 187 23.53 14.78 -2.10
C ILE A 187 24.73 13.89 -2.39
N LYS A 188 24.99 13.55 -3.66
CA LYS A 188 26.02 12.59 -4.12
C LYS A 188 27.39 12.77 -3.46
N LYS A 189 27.81 14.00 -3.18
CA LYS A 189 29.11 14.31 -2.52
C LYS A 189 29.25 13.75 -1.09
N HIS A 190 28.13 13.40 -0.46
CA HIS A 190 28.06 12.84 0.89
C HIS A 190 27.75 11.33 0.90
N VAL A 191 27.62 10.72 -0.27
CA VAL A 191 27.22 9.32 -0.42
C VAL A 191 28.45 8.52 -0.85
N LYS A 192 28.93 7.64 0.03
CA LYS A 192 30.11 6.82 -0.25
C LYS A 192 29.74 5.56 -1.02
N TYR A 193 28.73 4.84 -0.56
CA TYR A 193 28.22 3.63 -1.21
C TYR A 193 26.69 3.56 -1.12
N ILE A 194 26.09 2.81 -2.03
CA ILE A 194 24.69 2.43 -2.03
C ILE A 194 24.64 0.90 -2.01
N GLN A 195 23.74 0.35 -1.21
CA GLN A 195 23.47 -1.07 -1.15
C GLN A 195 22.00 -1.33 -1.52
N ILE A 196 21.72 -2.43 -2.21
CA ILE A 196 20.36 -2.89 -2.43
C ILE A 196 19.89 -3.63 -1.18
N GLU A 197 18.78 -3.18 -0.60
CA GLU A 197 18.14 -3.81 0.55
C GLU A 197 16.98 -4.68 0.08
N PRO A 198 17.08 -6.02 0.16
CA PRO A 198 16.00 -6.90 -0.25
C PRO A 198 14.84 -6.85 0.76
N ALA A 199 13.65 -7.29 0.33
CA ALA A 199 12.45 -7.34 1.19
C ALA A 199 12.57 -8.32 2.38
N ASN A 200 13.65 -9.13 2.43
CA ASN A 200 13.96 -10.08 3.51
C ASN A 200 12.84 -11.10 3.82
N ASP A 201 12.15 -11.58 2.79
CA ASP A 201 11.13 -12.63 2.90
C ASP A 201 11.36 -13.80 1.93
N THR A 202 10.43 -14.75 1.92
CA THR A 202 10.50 -15.96 1.09
C THR A 202 10.43 -15.71 -0.41
N PHE A 203 10.04 -14.50 -0.85
CA PHE A 203 9.89 -14.15 -2.26
C PHE A 203 11.10 -13.41 -2.83
N VAL A 204 12.15 -13.18 -2.03
CA VAL A 204 13.41 -12.61 -2.52
C VAL A 204 14.12 -13.61 -3.43
N CYS A 205 14.24 -13.25 -4.71
CA CYS A 205 14.87 -14.10 -5.73
C CYS A 205 16.42 -14.09 -5.64
N PRO A 206 17.12 -15.07 -6.25
CA PRO A 206 18.58 -15.14 -6.23
C PRO A 206 19.29 -13.88 -6.75
N ALA A 207 18.80 -13.29 -7.85
CA ALA A 207 19.38 -12.07 -8.41
C ALA A 207 19.34 -10.88 -7.44
N CYS A 208 18.23 -10.73 -6.69
CA CYS A 208 18.11 -9.70 -5.66
C CYS A 208 19.04 -9.95 -4.47
N ARG A 209 19.28 -11.22 -4.08
CA ARG A 209 20.21 -11.57 -2.99
C ARG A 209 21.65 -11.26 -3.38
N GLU A 210 22.05 -11.67 -4.58
CA GLU A 210 23.39 -11.37 -5.09
C GLU A 210 23.64 -9.86 -5.21
N ALA A 211 22.64 -9.12 -5.68
CA ALA A 211 22.73 -7.66 -5.77
C ALA A 211 22.84 -6.99 -4.38
N ALA A 212 22.23 -7.57 -3.35
CA ALA A 212 22.30 -7.07 -1.98
C ALA A 212 23.67 -7.25 -1.31
N GLU A 213 24.49 -8.20 -1.77
CA GLU A 213 25.83 -8.44 -1.23
C GLU A 213 26.87 -7.43 -1.74
N LYS A 214 26.51 -6.61 -2.74
CA LYS A 214 27.40 -5.67 -3.41
C LYS A 214 27.22 -4.24 -2.87
N LEU A 215 28.33 -3.52 -2.78
CA LEU A 215 28.36 -2.08 -2.56
C LEU A 215 28.60 -1.38 -3.89
N TYR A 216 27.69 -0.48 -4.25
CA TYR A 216 27.74 0.27 -5.49
C TYR A 216 28.18 1.69 -5.22
N SER A 217 29.02 2.24 -6.10
CA SER A 217 29.05 3.70 -6.24
C SER A 217 27.76 4.14 -6.94
N ILE A 218 27.34 5.39 -6.73
CA ILE A 218 26.12 5.89 -7.37
C ILE A 218 26.15 5.83 -8.90
N ASP A 219 27.34 5.98 -9.50
CA ASP A 219 27.54 5.92 -10.95
C ASP A 219 27.58 4.48 -11.48
N ALA A 220 27.74 3.50 -10.59
CA ALA A 220 27.78 2.07 -10.91
C ALA A 220 26.56 1.32 -10.38
N LEU A 221 25.53 2.03 -9.90
CA LEU A 221 24.30 1.42 -9.41
C LEU A 221 23.58 0.77 -10.61
N PRO A 222 23.20 -0.52 -10.51
CA PRO A 222 22.43 -1.17 -11.57
C PRO A 222 21.04 -0.54 -11.66
N GLU A 223 20.32 -0.83 -12.74
CA GLU A 223 18.90 -0.51 -12.81
C GLU A 223 18.14 -1.21 -11.68
N ILE A 224 17.28 -0.46 -10.99
CA ILE A 224 16.43 -0.99 -9.91
C ILE A 224 14.96 -0.75 -10.26
N PRO A 225 14.10 -1.78 -10.20
CA PRO A 225 14.38 -3.20 -9.92
C PRO A 225 15.45 -3.85 -10.79
N VAL A 226 16.26 -4.70 -10.17
CA VAL A 226 17.27 -5.52 -10.85
C VAL A 226 16.62 -6.18 -12.05
N LYS A 227 17.21 -5.97 -13.23
CA LYS A 227 16.63 -6.39 -14.51
C LYS A 227 16.33 -7.90 -14.53
N GLU A 228 17.19 -8.68 -13.90
CA GLU A 228 17.12 -10.14 -13.75
C GLU A 228 16.21 -10.60 -12.60
N CYS A 229 15.42 -9.71 -11.97
CA CYS A 229 14.54 -10.09 -10.87
C CYS A 229 13.50 -11.13 -11.32
N THR A 230 13.51 -12.30 -10.68
CA THR A 230 12.60 -13.42 -10.93
C THR A 230 11.54 -13.63 -9.83
N SER A 231 11.38 -12.67 -8.91
CA SER A 231 10.40 -12.80 -7.80
C SER A 231 8.97 -13.00 -8.32
N GLU A 232 8.27 -13.99 -7.78
CA GLU A 232 6.90 -14.36 -8.18
C GLU A 232 5.88 -13.23 -7.98
N ILE A 233 6.14 -12.32 -7.03
CA ILE A 233 5.25 -11.21 -6.69
C ILE A 233 5.80 -9.85 -7.14
N GLY A 234 6.88 -9.83 -7.92
CA GLY A 234 7.54 -8.63 -8.39
C GLY A 234 8.64 -8.17 -7.45
N CYS A 235 9.54 -7.33 -7.96
CA CYS A 235 10.61 -6.80 -7.12
C CYS A 235 10.04 -5.83 -6.08
N ARG A 236 10.54 -5.91 -4.85
CA ARG A 236 10.21 -5.01 -3.72
C ARG A 236 11.46 -4.55 -2.98
N CYS A 237 12.61 -4.65 -3.66
CA CYS A 237 13.89 -4.25 -3.08
C CYS A 237 13.96 -2.73 -3.00
N LYS A 238 14.65 -2.24 -1.97
CA LYS A 238 14.90 -0.83 -1.72
C LYS A 238 16.38 -0.53 -1.91
N ILE A 239 16.73 0.76 -1.88
CA ILE A 239 18.12 1.20 -1.78
C ILE A 239 18.39 1.75 -0.39
N ARG A 240 19.58 1.45 0.11
CA ARG A 240 20.09 1.95 1.37
C ARG A 240 21.39 2.70 1.12
N VAL A 241 21.43 3.96 1.56
CA VAL A 241 22.65 4.78 1.53
C VAL A 241 23.58 4.36 2.66
N ILE A 242 24.84 4.15 2.33
CA ILE A 242 25.93 3.91 3.27
C ILE A 242 26.87 5.12 3.19
N VAL A 243 26.81 5.94 4.25
CA VAL A 243 27.63 7.16 4.41
C VAL A 243 29.00 6.80 4.96
#